data_AF-M5CF12-F1
#
_entry.id   AF-M5CF12-F1
#
_cell.length_a   1.000
_cell.length_b   1.000
_cell.length_c   1.000
_cell.angle_alpha   90.00
_cell.angle_beta   90.00
_cell.angle_gamma   90.00
#
_symmetry.space_group_name_H-M   'P 1'
#
loop_
_entity.id
_entity.type
_entity.pdbx_description
1 polymer ?
#
loop_
_entity_poly.entity_id
_entity_poly.type
_entity_poly.pdbx_seq_one_letter_code
_entity_poly.pdbx_strand_id
1 'polypeptide(L)'
;MLNARRLAVRCASNATRLRSLRHAPVRCLQSSTSMADRDTITRLLYSIGTKREVERYLRIFGASSNPAAPAKFAVLKVGGAVLDKIDELALSLSFLSRVGLYPVVLHGAGPQLNDILENEGVIPDYIDGIRITGECAL
;
A
#
# COMPACT_ATOMS: atom_id res chain seq x y z
N MET A 1 -20.17 14.08 55.29
CA MET A 1 -21.44 13.71 54.64
C MET A 1 -21.65 14.60 53.42
N LEU A 2 -21.79 14.00 52.23
CA LEU A 2 -22.43 14.46 50.95
C LEU A 2 -22.13 15.88 50.42
N ASN A 3 -21.94 16.17 49.13
CA ASN A 3 -21.98 15.39 47.89
C ASN A 3 -21.41 16.26 46.75
N ALA A 4 -20.47 15.73 45.96
CA ALA A 4 -20.07 16.32 44.69
C ALA A 4 -21.09 15.93 43.60
N ARG A 5 -21.81 16.91 43.07
CA ARG A 5 -22.74 16.70 41.94
C ARG A 5 -21.94 16.47 40.65
N ARG A 6 -21.81 15.20 40.26
CA ARG A 6 -21.45 14.79 38.91
C ARG A 6 -22.60 15.12 37.95
N LEU A 7 -22.34 15.95 36.94
CA LEU A 7 -23.25 16.13 35.82
C LEU A 7 -23.04 14.95 34.85
N ALA A 8 -23.85 13.91 35.00
CA ALA A 8 -23.89 12.79 34.06
C ALA A 8 -24.70 13.23 32.83
N VAL A 9 -24.02 13.47 31.72
CA VAL A 9 -24.69 13.62 30.42
C VAL A 9 -25.23 12.24 30.03
N ARG A 10 -26.56 12.12 30.09
CA ARG A 10 -27.31 10.99 29.52
C ARG A 10 -27.26 11.12 28.00
N CYS A 11 -26.56 10.22 27.32
CA CYS A 11 -26.73 10.03 25.89
C CYS A 11 -27.69 8.85 25.65
N ALA A 12 -28.71 9.09 24.85
CA ALA A 12 -29.85 8.22 24.63
C ALA A 12 -29.47 6.91 23.90
N SER A 13 -29.99 5.80 24.39
CA SER A 13 -29.91 4.47 23.79
C SER A 13 -30.83 4.36 22.57
N ASN A 14 -30.34 4.81 21.42
CA ASN A 14 -30.83 4.36 20.11
C ASN A 14 -29.87 3.28 19.59
N ALA A 15 -30.13 2.03 20.00
CA ALA A 15 -29.45 0.85 19.49
C ALA A 15 -29.87 0.57 18.04
N THR A 16 -29.33 1.35 17.11
CA THR A 16 -29.44 1.08 15.68
C THR A 16 -28.54 -0.10 15.36
N ARG A 17 -29.13 -1.20 14.87
CA ARG A 17 -28.43 -2.44 14.48
C ARG A 17 -27.15 -2.12 13.71
N LEU A 18 -25.99 -2.38 14.32
CA LEU A 18 -24.74 -2.53 13.61
C LEU A 18 -24.91 -3.72 12.67
N ARG A 19 -25.17 -3.45 11.39
CA ARG A 19 -24.92 -4.42 10.34
C ARG A 19 -23.43 -4.72 10.44
N SER A 20 -23.11 -5.93 10.91
CA SER A 20 -21.80 -6.54 10.77
C SER A 20 -21.30 -6.24 9.35
N LEU A 21 -20.30 -5.36 9.25
CA LEU A 21 -19.50 -5.23 8.05
C LEU A 21 -18.75 -6.54 7.95
N ARG A 22 -19.39 -7.52 7.31
CA ARG A 22 -18.73 -8.69 6.77
C ARG A 22 -17.56 -8.13 5.97
N HIS A 23 -16.34 -8.50 6.34
CA HIS A 23 -15.19 -8.30 5.49
C HIS A 23 -15.59 -8.72 4.07
N ALA A 24 -15.70 -7.73 3.17
CA ALA A 24 -15.76 -8.02 1.76
C ALA A 24 -14.50 -8.85 1.47
N PRO A 25 -14.60 -10.00 0.81
CA PRO A 25 -13.41 -10.71 0.40
C PRO A 25 -12.65 -9.72 -0.48
N VAL A 26 -11.44 -9.35 -0.06
CA VAL A 26 -10.48 -8.72 -0.96
C VAL A 26 -10.44 -9.66 -2.15
N ARG A 27 -11.03 -9.24 -3.26
CA ARG A 27 -10.95 -9.97 -4.52
C ARG A 27 -9.47 -9.94 -4.85
N CYS A 28 -8.76 -10.99 -4.45
CA CYS A 28 -7.47 -11.30 -5.04
C CYS A 28 -7.79 -11.36 -6.53
N LEU A 29 -7.29 -10.36 -7.26
CA LEU A 29 -7.41 -10.32 -8.70
C LEU A 29 -6.63 -11.54 -9.17
N GLN A 30 -7.31 -12.67 -9.32
CA GLN A 30 -6.77 -13.86 -9.94
C GLN A 30 -6.64 -13.51 -11.42
N SER A 31 -5.56 -12.81 -11.76
CA SER A 31 -5.12 -12.75 -13.14
C SER A 31 -4.77 -14.19 -13.51
N SER A 32 -5.64 -14.81 -14.29
CA SER A 32 -5.35 -16.07 -14.98
C SER A 32 -4.18 -15.79 -15.92
N THR A 33 -2.97 -15.86 -15.38
CA THR A 33 -1.74 -15.63 -16.14
C THR A 33 -1.55 -16.83 -17.06
N SER A 34 -1.44 -16.56 -18.36
CA SER A 34 -1.00 -17.59 -19.30
C SER A 34 0.44 -17.96 -18.92
N MET A 35 0.76 -19.26 -18.87
CA MET A 35 2.16 -19.67 -18.64
C MET A 35 3.11 -19.07 -19.70
N ALA A 36 2.58 -18.82 -20.91
CA ALA A 36 3.29 -18.19 -22.02
C ALA A 36 3.77 -16.76 -21.71
N ASP A 37 2.98 -15.97 -20.96
CA ASP A 37 3.37 -14.61 -20.56
C ASP A 37 4.57 -14.65 -19.60
N ARG A 38 4.55 -15.57 -18.64
CA ARG A 38 5.61 -15.71 -17.64
C ARG A 38 6.93 -16.12 -18.30
N ASP A 39 6.88 -17.04 -19.26
CA ASP A 39 8.07 -17.51 -19.99
C ASP A 39 8.65 -16.41 -20.87
N THR A 40 7.80 -15.66 -21.57
CA THR A 40 8.22 -14.51 -22.39
C THR A 40 8.90 -13.45 -21.53
N ILE A 41 8.30 -13.11 -20.39
CA ILE A 41 8.86 -12.14 -19.46
C ILE A 41 10.19 -12.64 -18.87
N THR A 42 10.28 -13.91 -18.49
CA THR A 42 11.52 -14.48 -17.95
C THR A 42 12.64 -14.45 -18.99
N ARG A 43 12.33 -14.67 -20.27
CA ARG A 43 13.29 -14.52 -21.37
C ARG A 43 13.79 -13.09 -21.54
N LEU A 44 12.92 -12.09 -21.36
CA LEU A 44 13.32 -10.69 -21.36
C LEU A 44 14.21 -10.35 -20.16
N LEU A 45 13.93 -10.91 -18.97
CA LEU A 45 14.79 -10.69 -17.80
C LEU A 45 16.22 -11.21 -18.02
N TYR A 46 16.39 -12.30 -18.77
CA TYR A 46 17.72 -12.81 -19.15
C TYR A 46 18.51 -11.90 -20.09
N SER A 47 17.87 -10.92 -20.76
CA SER A 47 18.61 -9.95 -21.59
C SER A 47 19.21 -8.79 -20.80
N ILE A 48 18.80 -8.60 -19.54
CA ILE A 48 19.20 -7.48 -18.68
C ILE A 48 20.12 -7.95 -17.53
N GLY A 49 19.95 -9.19 -17.05
CA GLY A 49 20.76 -9.77 -15.98
C GLY A 49 21.31 -11.15 -16.33
N THR A 50 22.14 -11.71 -15.45
CA THR A 50 22.66 -13.07 -15.70
C THR A 50 21.58 -14.12 -15.43
N LYS A 51 21.55 -15.17 -16.26
CA LYS A 51 20.59 -16.29 -16.11
C LYS A 51 20.54 -16.86 -14.69
N ARG A 52 21.71 -17.01 -14.06
CA ARG A 52 21.85 -17.59 -12.71
C ARG A 52 21.23 -16.72 -11.63
N GLU A 53 21.36 -15.40 -11.74
CA GLU A 53 20.77 -14.47 -10.77
C GLU A 53 19.26 -14.47 -10.90
N VAL A 54 18.73 -14.31 -12.11
CA VAL A 54 17.28 -14.28 -12.37
C VAL A 54 16.61 -15.58 -11.91
N GLU A 55 17.19 -16.74 -12.25
CA GLU A 55 16.67 -18.04 -11.81
C GLU A 55 16.71 -18.20 -10.28
N ARG A 56 17.78 -17.75 -9.63
CA ARG A 56 17.89 -17.79 -8.17
C ARG A 56 16.81 -16.91 -7.52
N TYR A 57 16.61 -15.71 -8.02
CA TYR A 57 15.58 -14.79 -7.50
C TYR A 57 14.17 -15.36 -7.67
N LEU A 58 13.81 -15.83 -8.87
CA LEU A 58 12.49 -16.40 -9.12
C LEU A 58 12.23 -17.68 -8.32
N ARG A 59 13.26 -18.49 -8.07
CA ARG A 59 13.15 -19.70 -7.23
C ARG A 59 12.87 -19.38 -5.76
N ILE A 60 13.53 -18.36 -5.21
CA ILE A 60 13.40 -18.02 -3.78
C ILE A 60 12.12 -17.23 -3.54
N PHE A 61 11.86 -16.21 -4.37
CA PHE A 61 10.85 -15.19 -4.11
C PHE A 61 9.61 -15.28 -5.00
N GLY A 62 9.60 -16.14 -6.01
CA GLY A 62 8.42 -16.35 -6.84
C GLY A 62 7.30 -17.07 -6.07
N ALA A 63 6.04 -16.78 -6.39
CA ALA A 63 4.86 -17.40 -5.76
C ALA A 63 4.82 -18.94 -5.77
N SER A 64 5.58 -19.59 -6.65
CA SER A 64 5.70 -21.05 -6.71
C SER A 64 6.67 -21.65 -5.67
N SER A 65 7.37 -20.84 -4.88
CA SER A 65 8.42 -21.32 -3.97
C SER A 65 7.87 -22.00 -2.71
N ASN A 66 6.89 -21.41 -2.04
CA ASN A 66 6.18 -22.01 -0.91
C ASN A 66 4.78 -21.39 -0.71
N PRO A 67 3.69 -22.13 -1.01
CA PRO A 67 2.31 -21.62 -0.87
C PRO A 67 1.89 -21.34 0.58
N ALA A 68 2.51 -21.99 1.56
CA ALA A 68 2.14 -21.85 2.97
C ALA A 68 2.86 -20.68 3.67
N ALA A 69 4.03 -20.29 3.15
CA ALA A 69 4.83 -19.18 3.68
C ALA A 69 5.64 -18.53 2.54
N PRO A 70 5.07 -17.56 1.80
CA PRO A 70 5.77 -16.90 0.72
C PRO A 70 6.99 -16.13 1.25
N ALA A 71 8.12 -16.25 0.54
CA ALA A 71 9.34 -15.53 0.90
C ALA A 71 9.14 -14.01 0.77
N LYS A 72 9.69 -13.25 1.73
CA LYS A 72 9.62 -11.78 1.71
C LYS A 72 10.52 -11.26 0.60
N PHE A 73 9.92 -10.82 -0.51
CA PHE A 73 10.66 -10.35 -1.68
C PHE A 73 11.33 -9.00 -1.45
N ALA A 74 10.54 -7.94 -1.31
CA ALA A 74 11.06 -6.58 -1.22
C ALA A 74 10.04 -5.63 -0.57
N VAL A 75 10.57 -4.54 -0.04
CA VAL A 75 9.80 -3.36 0.38
C VAL A 75 10.16 -2.22 -0.56
N LEU A 76 9.18 -1.70 -1.30
CA LEU A 76 9.39 -0.64 -2.28
C LEU A 76 8.85 0.68 -1.74
N LYS A 77 9.75 1.60 -1.35
CA LYS A 77 9.38 2.97 -1.01
C LYS A 77 9.22 3.78 -2.30
N VAL A 78 8.04 4.34 -2.49
CA VAL A 78 7.71 5.26 -3.58
C VAL A 78 7.54 6.66 -3.00
N GLY A 79 8.15 7.67 -3.63
CA GLY A 79 7.95 9.07 -3.27
C GLY A 79 6.55 9.55 -3.67
N GLY A 80 5.98 10.52 -2.95
CA GLY A 80 4.63 11.04 -3.24
C GLY A 80 4.52 11.67 -4.63
N ALA A 81 5.58 12.34 -5.11
CA ALA A 81 5.61 12.95 -6.45
C ALA A 81 5.41 11.94 -7.60
N VAL A 82 5.70 10.66 -7.38
CA VAL A 82 5.53 9.62 -8.42
C VAL A 82 4.04 9.29 -8.63
N LEU A 83 3.16 9.65 -7.70
CA LEU A 83 1.73 9.43 -7.85
C LEU A 83 1.13 10.22 -9.03
N ASP A 84 1.77 11.29 -9.48
CA ASP A 84 1.35 12.04 -10.68
C ASP A 84 1.54 11.21 -11.97
N LYS A 85 2.32 10.12 -11.90
CA LYS A 85 2.57 9.15 -12.98
C LYS A 85 2.10 7.74 -12.57
N ILE A 86 0.93 7.65 -11.95
CA ILE A 86 0.45 6.39 -11.37
C ILE A 86 0.31 5.25 -12.39
N ASP A 87 0.02 5.56 -13.66
CA ASP A 87 -0.11 4.55 -14.71
C ASP A 87 1.23 3.86 -15.01
N GLU A 88 2.33 4.62 -15.10
CA GLU A 88 3.68 4.07 -15.29
C GLU A 88 4.11 3.20 -14.09
N LEU A 89 3.77 3.65 -12.88
CA LEU A 89 4.00 2.89 -11.65
C LEU A 89 3.17 1.59 -11.64
N ALA A 90 1.90 1.66 -12.02
CA ALA A 90 1.01 0.51 -12.07
C ALA A 90 1.47 -0.53 -13.11
N LEU A 91 1.94 -0.09 -14.27
CA LEU A 91 2.54 -0.95 -15.29
C LEU A 91 3.78 -1.68 -14.74
N SER A 92 4.65 -0.96 -14.05
CA SER A 92 5.86 -1.53 -13.43
C SER A 92 5.54 -2.54 -12.31
N LEU A 93 4.55 -2.25 -11.46
CA LEU A 93 4.10 -3.17 -10.41
C LEU A 93 3.35 -4.39 -10.98
N SER A 94 2.57 -4.19 -12.05
CA SER A 94 1.88 -5.27 -12.76
C SER A 94 2.89 -6.27 -13.35
N PHE A 95 4.00 -5.78 -13.91
CA PHE A 95 5.08 -6.63 -14.36
C PHE A 95 5.61 -7.56 -13.25
N LEU A 96 5.87 -7.03 -12.05
CA LEU A 96 6.32 -7.83 -10.90
C LEU A 96 5.30 -8.90 -10.51
N SER A 97 4.01 -8.53 -10.48
CA SER A 97 2.92 -9.47 -10.21
C SER A 97 2.87 -10.61 -11.23
N ARG A 98 3.07 -10.32 -12.52
CA ARG A 98 3.07 -11.33 -13.61
C ARG A 98 4.22 -12.33 -13.49
N VAL A 99 5.38 -11.93 -12.95
CA VAL A 99 6.49 -12.85 -12.65
C VAL A 99 6.38 -13.50 -11.27
N GLY A 100 5.29 -13.24 -10.54
CA GLY A 100 5.01 -13.80 -9.22
C GLY A 100 5.87 -13.20 -8.11
N LEU A 101 6.32 -11.95 -8.28
CA LEU A 101 7.03 -11.18 -7.27
C LEU A 101 6.08 -10.15 -6.67
N TYR A 102 5.84 -10.23 -5.37
CA TYR A 102 4.86 -9.40 -4.66
C TYR A 102 5.56 -8.53 -3.61
N PRO A 103 6.02 -7.33 -3.98
CA PRO A 103 6.61 -6.41 -3.02
C PRO A 103 5.55 -5.77 -2.11
N VAL A 104 5.95 -5.36 -0.91
CA VAL A 104 5.18 -4.43 -0.07
C VAL A 104 5.50 -3.01 -0.53
N VAL A 105 4.51 -2.27 -1.02
CA VAL A 105 4.72 -0.91 -1.53
C VAL A 105 4.34 0.10 -0.45
N LEU A 106 5.27 0.99 -0.09
CA LEU A 106 5.02 2.14 0.78
C LEU A 106 5.13 3.42 -0.05
N HIS A 107 4.03 4.13 -0.27
CA HIS A 107 4.07 5.43 -0.92
C HIS A 107 4.00 6.57 0.10
N GLY A 108 4.36 7.78 -0.32
CA GLY A 108 3.99 9.00 0.38
C GLY A 108 2.91 9.74 -0.40
N ALA A 109 2.47 10.88 0.09
CA ALA A 109 1.61 11.82 -0.65
C ALA A 109 1.99 13.28 -0.30
N GLY A 110 3.29 13.51 -0.06
CA GLY A 110 3.79 14.79 0.46
C GLY A 110 3.40 16.01 -0.39
N PRO A 111 3.69 15.99 -1.72
CA PRO A 111 3.28 17.06 -2.63
C PRO A 111 1.76 17.25 -2.66
N GLN A 112 1.00 16.17 -2.83
CA GLN A 112 -0.46 16.23 -2.93
C GLN A 112 -1.10 16.80 -1.66
N LEU A 113 -0.57 16.44 -0.49
CA LEU A 113 -1.05 16.98 0.77
C LEU A 113 -0.63 18.45 0.96
N ASN A 114 0.53 18.88 0.46
CA ASN A 114 0.89 20.30 0.46
C ASN A 114 -0.08 21.12 -0.39
N ASP A 115 -0.40 20.65 -1.59
CA ASP A 115 -1.32 21.36 -2.50
C ASP A 115 -2.71 21.54 -1.87
N ILE A 116 -3.20 20.52 -1.14
CA ILE A 116 -4.47 20.59 -0.41
C ILE A 116 -4.39 21.62 0.72
N LEU A 117 -3.33 21.57 1.54
CA LEU A 117 -3.15 22.50 2.66
C LEU A 117 -3.00 23.95 2.19
N GLU A 118 -2.27 24.19 1.10
CA GLU A 118 -2.12 25.52 0.50
C GLU A 118 -3.46 26.07 0.00
N ASN A 119 -4.28 25.24 -0.65
CA ASN A 119 -5.63 25.62 -1.09
C ASN A 119 -6.58 25.96 0.07
N GLU A 120 -6.37 25.33 1.23
CA GLU A 120 -7.12 25.62 2.46
C GLU A 120 -6.50 26.78 3.27
N GLY A 121 -5.39 27.36 2.81
CA GLY A 121 -4.67 28.43 3.50
C GLY A 121 -3.95 27.98 4.77
N VAL A 122 -3.76 26.68 4.96
CA VAL A 122 -3.04 26.09 6.09
C VAL A 122 -1.54 26.09 5.78
N ILE A 123 -0.77 26.80 6.59
CA ILE A 123 0.69 26.86 6.45
C ILE A 123 1.30 25.61 7.11
N PRO A 124 1.98 24.71 6.37
CA PRO A 124 2.55 23.51 6.96
C PRO A 124 3.78 23.84 7.81
N ASP A 125 3.85 23.27 9.01
CA ASP A 125 5.00 23.41 9.92
C ASP A 125 5.88 22.16 9.90
N TYR A 126 7.18 22.35 10.08
CA TYR A 126 8.19 21.29 9.99
C TYR A 126 9.25 21.44 11.10
N ILE A 127 9.55 20.34 11.78
CA ILE A 127 10.71 20.21 12.68
C ILE A 127 11.55 19.04 12.18
N ASP A 128 12.85 19.28 11.98
CA ASP A 128 13.81 18.27 11.51
C ASP A 128 13.39 17.56 10.20
N GLY A 129 12.68 18.27 9.32
CA GLY A 129 12.17 17.73 8.05
C GLY A 129 10.96 16.81 8.18
N ILE A 130 10.40 16.67 9.39
CA ILE A 130 9.14 15.96 9.65
C ILE A 130 8.03 16.99 9.79
N ARG A 131 6.91 16.78 9.09
CA ARG A 131 5.74 17.64 9.19
C ARG A 131 5.09 17.50 10.56
N ILE A 132 4.83 18.62 11.22
CA ILE A 132 3.97 18.66 12.39
C ILE A 132 2.52 18.65 11.90
N THR A 133 1.76 17.65 12.31
CA THR A 133 0.33 17.58 12.05
C THR A 133 -0.41 17.85 13.35
N GLY A 134 -0.93 19.07 13.51
CA GLY A 134 -1.75 19.47 14.65
C GLY A 134 -3.24 19.22 14.41
N GLU A 135 -4.08 19.50 15.41
CA GLU A 135 -5.54 19.34 15.28
C GLU A 135 -6.16 20.21 14.17
N CYS A 136 -5.54 21.31 13.75
CA CYS A 136 -6.08 22.14 12.68
C CYS A 136 -5.82 21.59 11.26
N ALA A 137 -5.02 20.53 11.12
CA ALA A 137 -4.63 19.93 9.85
C ALA A 137 -5.38 18.61 9.54
N LEU A 138 -6.43 18.29 10.30
CA LEU A 138 -7.34 17.15 10.16
C LEU A 138 -8.80 17.60 10.20
#